data_AF-A0A1Q9ULX6-F1
#
_entry.id   AF-A0A1Q9ULX6-F1
#
_cell.length_a   1.000
_cell.length_b   1.000
_cell.length_c   1.000
_cell.angle_alpha   90.00
_cell.angle_beta   90.00
_cell.angle_gamma   90.00
#
_symmetry.space_group_name_H-M   'P 1'
#
loop_
_entity.id
_entity.type
_entity.pdbx_description
1 polymer ?
#
loop_
_entity_poly.entity_id
_entity_poly.type
_entity_poly.pdbx_seq_one_letter_code
_entity_poly.pdbx_strand_id
1 'polypeptide(L)' 'MRGVGVALYSDNQAAYWTTNGGSAVADEPPLYYYMGSDTEFPVDAEVPLADIRRAAHEFMSNGTRPTCVQWARDARSSS' A
#
# COMPACT_ATOMS: atom_id res chain seq x y z
N MET A 1 8.89 -7.17 16.08
CA MET A 1 8.42 -6.16 15.10
C MET A 1 7.83 -6.91 13.92
N ARG A 2 6.57 -6.62 13.53
CA ARG A 2 6.00 -7.13 12.29
C ARG A 2 6.71 -6.41 11.13
N GLY A 3 7.49 -7.12 10.33
CA GLY A 3 8.28 -6.54 9.23
C GLY A 3 7.43 -6.26 8.00
N VAL A 4 6.38 -5.46 8.16
CA VAL A 4 5.39 -5.14 7.13
C VAL A 4 5.32 -3.63 6.88
N GLY A 5 4.73 -3.23 5.76
CA GLY A 5 4.43 -1.84 5.43
C GLY A 5 3.32 -1.74 4.39
N VAL A 6 2.85 -0.53 4.16
CA VAL A 6 1.79 -0.19 3.22
C VAL A 6 2.31 0.91 2.30
N ALA A 7 1.96 0.87 1.02
CA ALA A 7 2.24 1.97 0.10
C ALA A 7 0.96 2.44 -0.62
N LEU A 8 0.90 3.75 -0.84
CA LEU A 8 -0.08 4.41 -1.69
C LEU A 8 0.64 4.90 -2.95
N TYR A 9 0.13 4.50 -4.11
CA TYR A 9 0.51 5.07 -5.39
C TYR A 9 -0.68 5.87 -5.93
N SER A 10 -0.47 7.13 -6.30
CA SER A 10 -1.49 7.95 -6.94
C SER A 10 -0.96 8.55 -8.24
N ASP A 11 -1.82 8.57 -9.25
CA ASP A 11 -1.61 9.32 -10.49
C ASP A 11 -2.78 10.30 -10.71
N ASN A 12 -2.81 10.95 -11.87
CA ASN A 12 -3.86 11.92 -12.21
C ASN A 12 -5.27 11.30 -12.38
N GLN A 13 -5.39 9.97 -12.30
CA GLN A 13 -6.63 9.24 -12.57
C GLN A 13 -7.19 8.58 -11.31
N ALA A 14 -6.33 8.04 -10.44
CA ALA A 14 -6.75 7.34 -9.22
C ALA A 14 -5.63 7.17 -8.21
N ALA A 15 -6.04 6.76 -7.00
CA ALA A 15 -5.15 6.25 -5.98
C ALA A 15 -5.25 4.72 -5.90
N TYR A 16 -4.14 4.09 -5.54
CA TYR A 16 -3.98 2.64 -5.48
C TYR A 16 -3.22 2.28 -4.20
N TRP A 17 -3.81 1.42 -3.38
CA TRP A 17 -3.17 0.85 -2.21
C TRP A 17 -2.45 -0.44 -2.61
N THR A 18 -1.34 -0.75 -1.94
CA THR A 18 -0.82 -2.12 -1.96
C THR A 18 -1.91 -3.09 -1.51
N THR A 19 -1.90 -4.33 -2.00
CA THR A 19 -2.83 -5.38 -1.56
C THR A 19 -2.09 -6.72 -1.54
N ASN A 20 -2.59 -7.66 -0.73
CA ASN A 20 -2.24 -9.08 -0.78
C ASN A 20 -0.76 -9.37 -0.54
N GLY A 21 -0.19 -8.71 0.46
CA GLY A 21 1.20 -8.86 0.82
C GLY A 21 1.50 -10.11 1.62
N GLY A 22 1.46 -11.26 0.97
CA GLY A 22 2.31 -12.42 1.26
C GLY A 22 2.26 -13.10 2.64
N SER A 23 1.65 -12.54 3.69
CA SER A 23 1.53 -13.23 4.99
C SER A 23 0.50 -12.56 5.89
N ALA A 24 -0.53 -13.36 6.21
CA ALA A 24 -1.56 -13.12 7.19
C ALA A 24 -2.42 -11.87 6.93
N VAL A 25 -3.60 -12.10 6.36
CA VAL A 25 -4.77 -11.27 6.63
C VAL A 25 -4.84 -11.17 8.15
N ALA A 26 -4.55 -9.99 8.72
CA ALA A 26 -4.75 -9.79 10.13
C ALA A 26 -6.25 -9.91 10.41
N ASP A 27 -6.64 -10.73 11.40
CA ASP A 27 -8.04 -10.89 11.84
C ASP A 27 -8.66 -9.57 12.34
N GLU A 28 -7.85 -8.52 12.50
CA GLU A 28 -8.24 -7.22 13.02
C GLU A 28 -7.62 -6.13 12.12
N PRO A 29 -8.40 -5.15 11.63
CA PRO A 29 -7.90 -4.12 10.73
C PRO A 29 -6.78 -3.33 11.41
N PRO A 30 -5.54 -3.37 10.88
CA PRO A 30 -4.45 -2.63 11.49
C PRO A 30 -4.69 -1.13 11.33
N LEU A 31 -4.95 -0.45 12.45
CA LEU A 31 -5.00 1.01 12.52
C LEU A 31 -3.57 1.56 12.52
N TYR A 32 -3.13 2.14 11.40
CA TYR A 32 -1.91 2.94 11.35
C TYR A 32 -2.28 4.42 11.31
N TYR A 33 -1.89 5.15 12.36
CA TYR A 33 -2.03 6.61 12.45
C TYR A 33 -0.88 7.27 11.67
N TYR A 34 -1.20 7.97 10.58
CA TYR A 34 -0.22 8.81 9.88
C TYR A 34 -0.75 10.26 9.76
N MET A 35 -0.05 11.20 10.41
CA MET A 35 -0.23 12.66 10.34
C MET A 35 -1.61 13.23 10.73
N GLY A 36 -2.32 12.64 11.70
CA GLY A 36 -3.56 13.22 12.24
C GLY A 36 -4.75 13.20 11.27
N SER A 37 -4.62 12.47 10.16
CA SER A 37 -5.71 12.10 9.28
C SER A 37 -6.09 10.66 9.60
N ASP A 38 -7.36 10.42 9.95
CA ASP A 38 -7.93 9.09 10.18
C ASP A 38 -8.10 8.34 8.85
N THR A 39 -7.01 8.25 8.06
CA THR A 39 -7.03 7.58 6.77
C THR A 39 -6.85 6.09 7.01
N GLU A 40 -7.95 5.41 7.32
CA GLU A 40 -8.02 3.95 7.27
C GLU A 40 -7.56 3.47 5.88
N PHE A 41 -6.65 2.50 5.84
CA PHE A 41 -6.27 1.78 4.61
C PHE A 41 -6.91 0.38 4.62
N PRO A 42 -7.04 -0.26 3.45
CA PRO A 42 -7.65 -1.58 3.38
C PRO A 42 -6.93 -2.61 4.26
N VAL A 43 -7.68 -3.51 4.91
CA VAL A 43 -7.15 -4.55 5.82
C VAL A 43 -6.13 -5.48 5.14
N ASP A 44 -6.23 -5.63 3.82
CA ASP A 44 -5.37 -6.44 2.98
C ASP A 44 -4.18 -5.66 2.41
N ALA A 45 -3.97 -4.40 2.81
CA ALA A 45 -2.95 -3.54 2.21
C ALA A 45 -1.53 -3.73 2.75
N GLU A 46 -1.39 -4.43 3.88
CA GLU A 46 -0.08 -4.75 4.44
C GLU A 46 0.68 -5.73 3.55
N VAL A 47 1.95 -5.42 3.31
CA VAL A 47 2.89 -6.27 2.58
C VAL A 47 4.25 -6.35 3.26
N PRO A 48 5.09 -7.36 2.97
CA PRO A 48 6.43 -7.46 3.56
C PRO A 48 7.25 -6.19 3.31
N LEU A 49 7.98 -5.72 4.32
CA LEU A 49 8.79 -4.51 4.23
C LEU A 49 9.85 -4.60 3.10
N ALA A 50 10.31 -5.82 2.80
CA ALA A 50 11.22 -6.06 1.68
C ALA A 50 10.56 -5.71 0.33
N ASP A 51 9.27 -6.00 0.17
CA ASP A 51 8.50 -5.67 -1.03
C ASP A 51 8.24 -4.17 -1.13
N ILE A 52 7.94 -3.49 -0.01
CA ILE A 52 7.85 -2.03 0.03
C ILE A 52 9.15 -1.37 -0.42
N ARG A 53 10.29 -1.85 0.08
CA ARG A 53 11.61 -1.33 -0.32
C ARG A 53 11.85 -1.54 -1.81
N ARG A 54 11.55 -2.73 -2.34
CA ARG A 54 11.69 -3.03 -3.77
C ARG A 54 10.79 -2.14 -4.62
N ALA A 55 9.55 -1.92 -4.19
CA ALA A 55 8.61 -1.03 -4.85
C ALA A 55 9.12 0.42 -4.90
N ALA A 56 9.68 0.91 -3.79
CA ALA A 56 10.30 2.23 -3.75
C ALA A 56 11.49 2.35 -4.72
N HIS A 57 12.33 1.31 -4.81
CA HIS A 57 13.44 1.29 -5.76
C HIS A 57 12.98 1.29 -7.23
N GLU A 58 11.95 0.51 -7.58
CA GLU A 58 11.36 0.53 -8.92
C GLU A 58 10.80 1.91 -9.26
N PHE A 59 10.03 2.50 -8.34
CA PHE A 59 9.46 3.83 -8.53
C PHE A 59 10.55 4.89 -8.73
N MET A 60 11.61 4.88 -7.92
CA MET A 60 12.73 5.81 -8.09
C MET A 60 13.45 5.65 -9.43
N SER A 61 13.44 4.45 -10.02
CA SER A 61 14.13 4.18 -11.28
C SER A 61 13.36 4.65 -12.51
N ASN A 62 12.03 4.63 -12.50
CA ASN A 62 11.23 4.89 -13.71
C ASN A 62 10.03 5.82 -13.51
N GLY A 63 9.71 6.20 -12.27
CA GLY A 63 8.58 7.07 -11.92
C GLY A 63 7.20 6.46 -12.18
N THR A 64 7.12 5.17 -12.52
CA THR A 64 5.87 4.46 -12.83
C THR A 64 5.43 3.59 -11.66
N ARG A 65 4.16 3.18 -11.66
CA ARG A 65 3.61 2.26 -10.67
C ARG A 65 4.45 0.97 -10.60
N PRO A 66 5.04 0.64 -9.43
CA PRO A 66 5.85 -0.56 -9.26
C PRO A 66 5.09 -1.83 -9.62
N THR A 67 5.77 -2.83 -10.19
CA THR A 67 5.14 -4.11 -10.61
C THR A 67 5.45 -5.24 -9.64
N CYS A 68 6.43 -5.06 -8.75
CA CYS A 68 6.79 -6.05 -7.73
C CYS A 68 5.77 -6.27 -6.61
N VAL A 69 4.72 -5.43 -6.51
CA VAL A 69 3.62 -5.56 -5.55
C VAL A 69 2.28 -5.49 -6.27
N GLN A 70 1.24 -6.05 -5.65
CA GLN A 70 -0.12 -5.97 -6.16
C GLN A 70 -0.78 -4.68 -5.67
N TRP A 71 -1.68 -4.15 -6.50
CA TRP A 71 -2.36 -2.89 -6.26
C TRP A 71 -3.87 -3.05 -6.35
N ALA A 72 -4.59 -2.54 -5.35
CA ALA A 72 -6.03 -2.37 -5.37
C ALA A 72 -6.35 -0.88 -5.55
N ARG A 73 -7.31 -0.56 -6.42
CA ARG A 73 -7.80 0.81 -6.57
C ARG A 73 -8.44 1.24 -5.25
N ASP A 74 -8.14 2.46 -4.81
CA ASP A 74 -8.84 3.06 -3.68
C ASP A 74 -10.31 3.27 -4.05
N ALA A 75 -11.20 2.55 -3.38
CA ALA A 75 -12.64 2.64 -3.60
C ALA A 75 -13.19 4.06 -3.34
N ARG A 76 -12.47 4.89 -2.57
CA ARG A 76 -12.84 6.28 -2.27
C ARG A 76 -12.44 7.27 -3.35
N SER A 77 -11.61 6.88 -4.33
CA SER A 77 -11.15 7.80 -5.37
C SER A 77 -12.17 8.05 -6.50
N SER A 78 -13.41 7.59 -6.35
CA SER A 78 -14.50 7.79 -7.31
C SER A 78 -15.45 8.84 -6.75
N SER A 79 -15.16 10.13 -6.95
CA SER A 79 -16.07 11.25 -6.72
C SER A 79 -16.16 12.10 -7.97
#